data_AF-A0A820F5J8-F1
#
_entry.id   AF-A0A820F5J8-F1
#
_cell.length_a   1.000
_cell.length_b   1.000
_cell.length_c   1.000
_cell.angle_alpha   90.00
_cell.angle_beta   90.00
_cell.angle_gamma   90.00
#
_symmetry.space_group_name_H-M   'P 1'
#
loop_
_entity.id
_entity.type
_entity.pdbx_description
1 polymer ?
#
loop_
_entity_poly.entity_id
_entity_poly.type
_entity_poly.pdbx_seq_one_letter_code
_entity_poly.pdbx_strand_id
1 'polypeptide(L)' 'SFTGEYNLKMITDQRMKLTEHDCYISITQRLHEKCFDIQNEFVLSKLYVMVNLCESGFDNTIIKQSVDQVCQQRIHFDF' A
#
# COMPACT_ATOMS: atom_id res chain seq x y z
N SER A 1 -22.60 -4.09 -2.39
CA SER A 1 -21.75 -5.30 -2.26
C SER A 1 -20.73 -5.28 -3.38
N PHE A 2 -19.44 -5.19 -3.04
CA PHE A 2 -18.36 -5.11 -4.02
C PHE A 2 -17.98 -6.54 -4.43
N THR A 3 -18.53 -7.02 -5.54
CA THR A 3 -18.23 -8.34 -6.11
C THR A 3 -17.43 -8.16 -7.39
N GLY A 4 -16.17 -7.79 -7.24
CA GLY A 4 -15.17 -7.88 -8.31
C GLY A 4 -14.14 -8.93 -7.89
N GLU A 5 -13.93 -9.93 -8.72
CA GLU A 5 -12.82 -10.88 -8.55
C GLU A 5 -11.52 -10.06 -8.63
N TYR A 6 -10.95 -9.71 -7.48
CA TYR A 6 -9.71 -8.93 -7.46
C TYR A 6 -8.60 -9.78 -8.05
N ASN A 7 -8.00 -9.30 -9.15
CA ASN A 7 -6.83 -9.94 -9.69
C ASN A 7 -5.64 -9.64 -8.76
N LEU A 8 -5.44 -10.50 -7.76
CA LEU A 8 -4.34 -10.38 -6.79
C LEU A 8 -2.99 -10.18 -7.48
N LYS A 9 -2.74 -10.87 -8.60
CA LYS A 9 -1.50 -10.72 -9.37
C LYS A 9 -1.34 -9.32 -9.97
N MET A 10 -2.44 -8.67 -10.34
CA MET A 10 -2.41 -7.28 -10.79
C MET A 10 -1.90 -6.36 -9.69
N ILE A 11 -2.23 -6.65 -8.44
CA ILE A 11 -1.80 -5.84 -7.29
C ILE A 11 -0.40 -6.23 -6.82
N THR A 12 -0.07 -7.52 -6.72
CA THR A 12 1.17 -7.98 -6.09
C THR A 12 2.36 -8.13 -7.05
N ASP A 13 2.12 -8.28 -8.35
CA ASP A 13 3.17 -8.69 -9.29
C ASP A 13 3.45 -7.64 -10.37
N GLN A 14 2.46 -6.79 -10.70
CA GLN A 14 2.63 -5.77 -11.74
C GLN A 14 3.39 -4.54 -11.23
N ARG A 15 3.86 -3.70 -12.15
CA ARG A 15 4.42 -2.37 -11.83
C ARG A 15 3.69 -1.34 -12.67
N MET A 16 2.54 -0.88 -12.18
CA MET A 16 1.75 0.14 -12.86
C MET A 16 2.48 1.49 -12.84
N LYS A 17 2.17 2.32 -13.84
CA LYS A 17 2.63 3.71 -13.86
C LYS A 17 1.80 4.49 -12.85
N LEU A 18 2.46 5.23 -11.96
CA LEU A 18 1.79 6.09 -11.00
C LEU A 18 1.17 7.30 -11.72
N THR A 19 -0.14 7.46 -11.55
CA THR A 19 -0.95 8.62 -11.97
C THR A 19 -1.82 9.15 -10.82
N GLU A 20 -2.24 8.27 -9.90
CA GLU A 20 -3.03 8.59 -8.71
C GLU A 20 -2.13 9.02 -7.52
N HIS A 21 -1.47 10.17 -7.67
CA HIS A 21 -0.47 10.67 -6.72
C HIS A 21 -1.01 10.92 -5.31
N ASP A 22 -2.21 11.49 -5.18
CA ASP A 22 -2.81 11.82 -3.87
C ASP A 22 -3.15 10.56 -3.06
N CYS A 23 -3.66 9.53 -3.74
CA CYS A 23 -3.85 8.22 -3.14
C CYS A 23 -2.51 7.67 -2.65
N TYR A 24 -1.50 7.63 -3.53
CA TYR A 24 -0.20 7.04 -3.23
C TYR A 24 0.50 7.72 -2.05
N ILE A 25 0.54 9.06 -2.01
CA ILE A 25 1.16 9.82 -0.90
C ILE A 25 0.40 9.54 0.40
N SER A 26 -0.94 9.56 0.37
CA SER A 26 -1.76 9.34 1.57
C SER A 26 -1.56 7.95 2.17
N ILE A 27 -1.52 6.90 1.34
CA ILE A 27 -1.38 5.52 1.84
C ILE A 27 0.06 5.20 2.24
N THR A 28 1.08 5.72 1.55
CA THR A 28 2.47 5.48 1.90
C THR A 28 2.86 6.20 3.18
N GLN A 29 2.31 7.39 3.43
CA GLN A 29 2.42 8.05 4.73
C GLN A 29 1.79 7.19 5.83
N ARG A 30 0.60 6.63 5.61
CA ARG A 30 -0.05 5.77 6.61
C ARG A 30 0.75 4.51 6.88
N LEU A 31 1.32 3.90 5.84
CA LEU A 31 2.20 2.75 5.93
C LEU A 31 3.46 3.07 6.75
N HIS A 32 4.04 4.27 6.56
CA HIS A 32 5.20 4.75 7.33
C HIS A 32 4.89 4.87 8.83
N GLU A 33 3.73 5.45 9.14
CA GLU A 33 3.28 5.69 10.51
C GLU A 33 2.93 4.40 11.24
N LYS A 34 2.37 3.40 10.55
CA LYS A 34 1.74 2.24 11.18
C LYS A 34 2.51 0.94 11.03
N CYS A 35 3.18 0.73 9.90
CA CYS A 35 3.78 -0.58 9.60
C CYS A 35 5.30 -0.54 9.66
N PHE A 36 5.93 0.25 8.80
CA PHE A 36 7.35 0.13 8.50
C PHE A 36 8.01 1.50 8.34
N ASP A 37 9.33 1.59 8.41
CA ASP A 37 10.01 2.75 7.82
C ASP A 37 10.06 2.59 6.29
N ILE A 38 9.35 3.47 5.57
CA ILE A 38 9.32 3.44 4.10
C ILE A 38 10.67 3.81 3.47
N GLN A 39 11.63 4.36 4.21
CA GLN A 39 12.98 4.60 3.70
C GLN A 39 13.85 3.33 3.70
N ASN A 40 13.40 2.26 4.35
CA ASN A 40 14.08 0.97 4.29
C ASN A 40 14.07 0.43 2.85
N GLU A 41 15.24 0.02 2.33
CA GLU A 41 15.39 -0.44 0.95
C GLU A 41 14.48 -1.61 0.59
N PHE A 42 14.25 -2.54 1.52
CA PHE A 42 13.34 -3.65 1.31
C PHE A 42 11.91 -3.14 1.14
N VAL A 43 11.46 -2.19 1.97
CA VAL A 43 10.12 -1.61 1.89
C VAL A 43 9.97 -0.80 0.60
N LEU A 44 10.96 0.02 0.22
CA LEU A 44 11.01 0.75 -1.05
C LEU A 44 10.81 -0.19 -2.24
N SER A 45 11.44 -1.36 -2.23
CA SER A 45 11.30 -2.37 -3.29
C SER A 45 9.86 -2.89 -3.46
N LYS A 46 9.00 -2.71 -2.44
CA LYS A 46 7.60 -3.18 -2.39
C LYS A 46 6.56 -2.07 -2.52
N LEU A 47 6.94 -0.78 -2.53
CA LEU A 47 5.97 0.32 -2.62
C LEU A 47 5.14 0.34 -3.92
N TYR A 48 5.58 -0.39 -4.96
CA TYR A 48 4.79 -0.58 -6.18
C TYR A 48 3.42 -1.24 -5.91
N VAL A 49 3.27 -2.02 -4.84
CA VAL A 49 1.98 -2.61 -4.46
C VAL A 49 0.97 -1.52 -4.07
N MET A 50 1.44 -0.47 -3.38
CA MET A 50 0.64 0.69 -3.01
C MET A 50 0.23 1.48 -4.27
N VAL A 51 1.14 1.63 -5.23
CA VAL A 51 0.82 2.21 -6.55
C VAL A 51 -0.30 1.40 -7.21
N ASN A 52 -0.13 0.08 -7.32
CA ASN A 52 -1.11 -0.76 -7.99
C ASN A 52 -2.50 -0.72 -7.33
N LEU A 53 -2.57 -0.62 -5.99
CA LEU A 53 -3.85 -0.44 -5.29
C LEU A 53 -4.54 0.87 -5.70
N CYS A 54 -3.81 1.97 -5.76
CA CYS A 54 -4.35 3.27 -6.18
C CYS A 54 -4.82 3.25 -7.63
N GLU A 55 -3.98 2.77 -8.55
CA GLU A 55 -4.32 2.71 -9.99
C GLU A 55 -5.47 1.74 -10.30
N SER A 56 -5.73 0.78 -9.42
CA SER A 56 -6.84 -0.16 -9.56
C SER A 56 -8.18 0.39 -9.04
N GLY A 57 -8.21 1.64 -8.59
CA GLY A 57 -9.42 2.33 -8.15
C GLY A 57 -9.92 1.89 -6.78
N PHE A 58 -9.06 1.31 -5.92
CA PHE A 58 -9.43 1.03 -4.54
C PHE A 58 -9.65 2.33 -3.77
N ASP A 59 -10.69 2.36 -2.95
CA ASP A 59 -10.96 3.51 -2.10
C ASP A 59 -9.82 3.71 -1.08
N ASN A 60 -9.28 4.93 -1.05
CA ASN A 60 -8.18 5.32 -0.17
C ASN A 60 -8.50 5.07 1.32
N THR A 61 -9.74 5.30 1.75
CA THR A 61 -10.16 5.05 3.13
C THR A 61 -10.11 3.57 3.46
N ILE A 62 -10.57 2.71 2.54
CA ILE A 62 -10.50 1.25 2.71
C ILE A 62 -9.06 0.76 2.80
N ILE A 63 -8.16 1.27 1.95
CA ILE A 63 -6.73 0.91 2.01
C ILE A 63 -6.13 1.31 3.36
N LYS A 64 -6.37 2.55 3.81
CA LYS A 64 -5.86 3.05 5.11
C LYS A 64 -6.39 2.26 6.30
N GLN A 65 -7.68 1.91 6.30
CA GLN A 65 -8.27 1.06 7.34
C GLN A 65 -7.65 -0.34 7.33
N SER A 66 -7.36 -0.89 6.15
CA SER A 66 -6.70 -2.20 6.03
C SER A 66 -5.27 -2.15 6.57
N VAL A 67 -4.53 -1.08 6.27
CA VAL A 67 -3.21 -0.81 6.86
C VAL A 67 -3.31 -0.76 8.40
N ASP A 68 -4.31 -0.06 8.93
CA ASP A 68 -4.50 0.06 10.38
C ASP A 68 -4.85 -1.27 11.07
N GLN A 69 -5.62 -2.12 10.41
CA GLN A 69 -6.02 -3.42 10.95
C GLN A 69 -4.85 -4.42 10.95
N VAL A 70 -4.03 -4.41 9.91
CA VAL A 70 -2.91 -5.33 9.77
C VAL A 70 -1.73 -4.88 10.63
N CYS A 71 -1.47 -3.57 10.69
CA CYS A 71 -0.32 -3.00 11.37
C CYS A 71 -0.72 -2.46 12.75
N GLN A 72 -0.72 -3.35 13.74
CA GLN A 72 -1.10 -3.03 15.13
C GLN A 72 -0.10 -2.10 15.83
N GLN A 73 1.18 -2.14 15.46
CA GLN A 73 2.24 -1.22 15.87
C GLN A 73 3.39 -1.26 14.86
N ARG A 74 4.17 -0.17 14.78
CA ARG A 74 5.28 -0.04 13.83
C ARG A 74 6.32 -1.12 14.13
N ILE A 75 6.59 -1.98 13.14
CA ILE A 75 7.63 -3.00 13.25
C ILE A 75 8.97 -2.31 13.00
N HIS A 76 9.78 -2.19 14.07
CA HIS A 76 11.18 -1.81 13.94
C HIS A 76 11.97 -3.07 13.57
N PHE A 77 12.58 -3.08 12.39
CA PHE A 77 13.51 -4.14 12.04
C PHE A 77 14.88 -3.79 12.64
N ASP A 78 15.23 -4.41 13.76
CA ASP A 78 16.60 -4.42 14.26
C ASP A 78 17.42 -5.36 13.35
N PHE A 79 18.19 -4.78 12.42
CA PHE A 79 19.20 -5.49 11.64
C PHE A 79 20.60 -5.12 12.14
#